data_AF-A0A7W1JI30-F1
#
_entry.id   AF-A0A7W1JI30-F1
#
_cell.length_a   1.000
_cell.length_b   1.000
_cell.length_c   1.000
_cell.angle_alpha   90.00
_cell.angle_beta   90.00
_cell.angle_gamma   90.00
#
_symmetry.space_group_name_H-M   'P 1'
#
loop_
_entity.id
_entity.type
_entity.pdbx_description
1 polymer ?
#
loop_
_entity_poly.entity_id
_entity_poly.type
_entity_poly.pdbx_seq_one_letter_code
_entity_poly.pdbx_strand_id
1 'polypeptide(L)'
;RERVDELLDLVGIADAAERVVRGYSGGMKRRLDVALGLVHRPRVVFLDEPTTGLDPEARAGMWEELGRIAAQEALTILLTTHYLEEADHLANRLAILSRGTVVVEGTPDSLKRSLEGDSVTVELSDGQVQNARDVIAQLNGVREVRAEGRLLRIRVESGARAIPQILSALERSGISVDAVDSRRPSLDDVYLHYTGRDFHSEDEAAE
;
A
#
# COMPACT_ATOMS: atom_id res chain seq x y z
N ARG A 1 9.77 -35.09 -10.10
CA ARG A 1 8.30 -35.15 -9.94
C ARG A 1 7.93 -34.43 -8.66
N GLU A 2 8.44 -34.87 -7.52
CA GLU A 2 8.28 -34.22 -6.21
C GLU A 2 8.36 -32.67 -6.24
N ARG A 3 9.42 -32.07 -6.81
CA ARG A 3 9.51 -30.59 -6.93
C ARG A 3 8.42 -29.93 -7.77
N VAL A 4 7.94 -30.59 -8.82
CA VAL A 4 6.86 -30.03 -9.65
C VAL A 4 5.57 -30.03 -8.85
N ASP A 5 5.29 -31.13 -8.15
CA ASP A 5 4.10 -31.27 -7.31
C ASP A 5 4.12 -30.24 -6.16
N GLU A 6 5.26 -30.09 -5.47
CA GLU A 6 5.50 -29.04 -4.46
C GLU A 6 5.17 -27.63 -4.99
N LEU A 7 5.62 -27.31 -6.21
CA LEU A 7 5.44 -25.98 -6.80
C LEU A 7 3.99 -25.74 -7.24
N LEU A 8 3.31 -26.78 -7.74
CA LEU A 8 1.91 -26.67 -8.14
C LEU A 8 0.99 -26.53 -6.93
N ASP A 9 1.30 -27.22 -5.82
CA ASP A 9 0.64 -27.02 -4.53
C ASP A 9 0.89 -25.60 -4.02
N LEU A 10 2.15 -25.16 -4.07
CA LEU A 10 2.56 -23.84 -3.62
C LEU A 10 1.83 -22.71 -4.35
N VAL A 11 1.72 -22.80 -5.67
CA VAL A 11 1.00 -21.78 -6.44
C VAL A 11 -0.51 -22.08 -6.54
N GLY A 12 -1.02 -23.05 -5.79
CA GLY A 12 -2.45 -23.34 -5.67
C GLY A 12 -3.12 -23.73 -6.98
N ILE A 13 -2.44 -24.48 -7.85
CA ILE A 13 -2.98 -24.98 -9.13
C ILE A 13 -2.81 -26.49 -9.30
N ALA A 14 -2.51 -27.22 -8.22
CA ALA A 14 -2.34 -28.68 -8.25
C ALA A 14 -3.55 -29.44 -8.83
N ASP A 15 -4.78 -29.02 -8.52
CA ASP A 15 -6.01 -29.61 -9.08
C ASP A 15 -6.12 -29.51 -10.61
N ALA A 16 -5.35 -28.58 -11.21
CA ALA A 16 -5.32 -28.37 -12.64
C ALA A 16 -4.07 -28.95 -13.33
N ALA A 17 -3.19 -29.65 -12.61
CA ALA A 17 -1.90 -30.13 -13.10
C ALA A 17 -1.99 -30.92 -14.42
N GLU A 18 -3.00 -31.78 -14.56
CA GLU A 18 -3.21 -32.64 -15.73
C GLU A 18 -4.00 -31.95 -16.87
N ARG A 19 -4.49 -30.72 -16.65
CA ARG A 19 -5.24 -29.96 -17.65
C ARG A 19 -4.28 -29.24 -18.60
N VAL A 20 -4.65 -29.18 -19.88
CA VAL A 20 -3.89 -28.41 -20.88
C VAL A 20 -3.93 -26.92 -20.55
N VAL A 21 -2.76 -26.27 -20.49
CA VAL A 21 -2.57 -24.84 -20.13
C VAL A 21 -3.40 -23.88 -20.97
N ARG A 22 -3.76 -24.24 -22.21
CA ARG A 22 -4.68 -23.45 -23.04
C ARG A 22 -6.02 -23.16 -22.35
N GLY A 23 -6.49 -24.09 -21.51
CA GLY A 23 -7.73 -23.96 -20.73
C GLY A 23 -7.55 -23.34 -19.35
N TYR A 24 -6.38 -22.77 -19.03
CA TYR A 24 -6.14 -22.06 -17.77
C TYR A 24 -6.68 -20.63 -17.85
N SER A 25 -7.18 -20.12 -16.71
CA SER A 25 -7.48 -18.69 -16.57
C SER A 25 -6.18 -17.87 -16.64
N GLY A 26 -6.30 -16.54 -16.82
CA GLY A 26 -5.13 -15.64 -16.79
C GLY A 26 -4.34 -15.79 -15.48
N GLY A 27 -5.03 -15.83 -14.35
CA GLY A 27 -4.40 -16.01 -13.05
C GLY A 27 -3.70 -17.36 -12.88
N MET A 28 -4.30 -18.46 -13.36
CA MET A 28 -3.65 -19.78 -13.32
C MET A 28 -2.37 -19.80 -14.17
N LYS A 29 -2.35 -19.14 -15.33
CA LYS A 29 -1.13 -19.02 -16.16
C LYS A 29 -0.06 -18.21 -15.43
N ARG A 30 -0.44 -17.12 -14.78
CA ARG A 30 0.49 -16.29 -14.02
C ARG A 30 1.13 -17.03 -12.84
N ARG A 31 0.32 -17.81 -12.11
CA ARG A 31 0.78 -18.71 -11.05
C ARG A 31 1.73 -19.79 -11.58
N LEU A 32 1.42 -20.37 -12.74
CA LEU A 32 2.31 -21.31 -13.41
C LEU A 32 3.64 -20.66 -13.84
N ASP A 33 3.65 -19.42 -14.33
CA ASP A 33 4.88 -18.71 -14.71
C ASP A 33 5.83 -18.56 -13.51
N VAL A 34 5.29 -18.28 -12.32
CA VAL A 34 6.09 -18.23 -11.08
C VAL A 34 6.65 -19.60 -10.72
N ALA A 35 5.84 -20.66 -10.79
CA ALA A 35 6.32 -22.02 -10.56
C ALA A 35 7.45 -22.41 -11.53
N LEU A 36 7.32 -22.05 -12.82
CA LEU A 36 8.36 -22.28 -13.82
C LEU A 36 9.66 -21.54 -13.49
N GLY A 37 9.56 -20.30 -12.96
CA GLY A 37 10.71 -19.55 -12.47
C GLY A 37 11.43 -20.21 -11.29
N LEU A 38 10.73 -21.01 -10.49
CA LEU A 38 11.25 -21.62 -9.26
C LEU A 38 11.68 -23.09 -9.43
N VAL A 39 11.33 -23.73 -10.56
CA VAL A 39 11.57 -25.17 -10.79
C VAL A 39 13.03 -25.58 -10.69
N HIS A 40 13.94 -24.67 -11.05
CA HIS A 40 15.38 -24.91 -11.10
C HIS A 40 16.12 -24.43 -9.83
N ARG A 41 15.39 -24.11 -8.75
CA ARG A 41 15.93 -23.63 -7.46
C ARG A 41 16.92 -22.48 -7.64
N PRO A 42 16.50 -21.35 -8.24
CA PRO A 42 17.37 -20.21 -8.40
C PRO A 42 17.78 -19.64 -7.04
N ARG A 43 18.92 -18.95 -7.01
CA ARG A 43 19.28 -18.09 -5.87
C ARG A 43 18.61 -16.72 -5.96
N VAL A 44 18.27 -16.28 -7.18
CA VAL A 44 17.60 -15.01 -7.47
C VAL A 44 16.52 -15.25 -8.53
N VAL A 45 15.30 -14.80 -8.28
CA VAL A 45 14.20 -14.82 -9.24
C VAL A 45 13.72 -13.41 -9.53
N PHE A 46 13.39 -13.14 -10.79
CA PHE A 46 12.81 -11.89 -11.26
C PHE A 46 11.35 -12.13 -11.58
N LEU A 47 10.46 -11.39 -10.93
CA LEU A 47 9.02 -11.49 -11.11
C LEU A 47 8.48 -10.16 -11.61
N ASP A 48 8.10 -10.11 -12.89
CA ASP A 48 7.52 -8.90 -13.46
C ASP A 48 6.02 -8.90 -13.20
N GLU A 49 5.53 -8.03 -12.31
CA GLU A 49 4.12 -7.92 -11.88
C GLU A 49 3.41 -9.25 -11.53
N PRO A 50 3.91 -10.03 -10.56
CA PRO A 50 3.48 -11.42 -10.33
C PRO A 50 1.99 -11.57 -10.06
N THR A 51 1.31 -10.55 -9.53
CA THR A 51 -0.10 -10.65 -9.13
C THR A 51 -1.08 -9.89 -10.03
N THR A 52 -0.62 -9.31 -11.14
CA THR A 52 -1.49 -8.62 -12.10
C THR A 52 -2.52 -9.57 -12.69
N GLY A 53 -3.79 -9.16 -12.67
CA GLY A 53 -4.91 -9.94 -13.19
C GLY A 53 -5.41 -11.04 -12.25
N LEU A 54 -4.88 -11.12 -11.02
CA LEU A 54 -5.45 -11.94 -9.95
C LEU A 54 -6.56 -11.19 -9.21
N ASP A 55 -7.60 -11.92 -8.84
CA ASP A 55 -8.59 -11.46 -7.86
C ASP A 55 -7.93 -11.26 -6.46
N PRO A 56 -8.59 -10.54 -5.54
CA PRO A 56 -8.01 -10.21 -4.24
C PRO A 56 -7.57 -11.43 -3.41
N GLU A 57 -8.36 -12.51 -3.43
CA GLU A 57 -8.06 -13.73 -2.66
C GLU A 57 -6.85 -14.46 -3.25
N ALA A 58 -6.82 -14.62 -4.56
CA ALA A 58 -5.70 -15.20 -5.30
C ALA A 58 -4.39 -14.41 -5.10
N ARG A 59 -4.48 -13.09 -5.03
CA ARG A 59 -3.33 -12.21 -4.81
C ARG A 59 -2.76 -12.37 -3.41
N ALA A 60 -3.60 -12.32 -2.38
CA ALA A 60 -3.18 -12.50 -1.00
C ALA A 60 -2.49 -13.85 -0.78
N GLY A 61 -3.09 -14.94 -1.30
CA GLY A 61 -2.47 -16.27 -1.23
C GLY A 61 -1.11 -16.31 -1.93
N MET A 62 -0.97 -15.64 -3.08
CA MET A 62 0.33 -15.58 -3.78
C MET A 62 1.39 -14.80 -2.99
N TRP A 63 1.01 -13.73 -2.29
CA TRP A 63 1.93 -12.97 -1.44
C TRP A 63 2.45 -13.82 -0.28
N GLU A 64 1.56 -14.51 0.44
CA GLU A 64 1.95 -15.40 1.54
C GLU A 64 2.95 -16.47 1.06
N GLU A 65 2.69 -17.07 -0.09
CA GLU A 65 3.55 -18.12 -0.66
C GLU A 65 4.92 -17.60 -1.12
N LEU A 66 4.96 -16.45 -1.79
CA LEU A 66 6.22 -15.82 -2.17
C LEU A 66 7.06 -15.44 -0.94
N GLY A 67 6.42 -14.89 0.10
CA GLY A 67 7.08 -14.57 1.38
C GLY A 67 7.64 -15.83 2.06
N ARG A 68 6.87 -16.93 2.05
CA ARG A 68 7.29 -18.22 2.61
C ARG A 68 8.52 -18.79 1.89
N ILE A 69 8.53 -18.77 0.54
CA ILE A 69 9.67 -19.28 -0.24
C ILE A 69 10.93 -18.45 0.01
N ALA A 70 10.80 -17.12 -0.02
CA ALA A 70 11.92 -16.21 0.22
C ALA A 70 12.58 -16.51 1.57
N ALA A 71 11.77 -16.76 2.60
CA ALA A 71 12.25 -17.08 3.94
C ALA A 71 12.88 -18.49 4.06
N GLN A 72 12.33 -19.50 3.38
CA GLN A 72 12.73 -20.91 3.57
C GLN A 72 13.90 -21.34 2.68
N GLU A 73 13.98 -20.87 1.43
CA GLU A 73 14.93 -21.38 0.43
C GLU A 73 16.17 -20.48 0.23
N ALA A 74 16.36 -19.45 1.06
CA ALA A 74 17.40 -18.42 0.87
C ALA A 74 17.35 -17.80 -0.55
N LEU A 75 16.14 -17.69 -1.11
CA LEU A 75 15.85 -17.12 -2.41
C LEU A 75 15.75 -15.60 -2.30
N THR A 76 16.45 -14.88 -3.18
CA THR A 76 16.22 -13.44 -3.37
C THR A 76 15.16 -13.24 -4.45
N ILE A 77 14.11 -12.48 -4.13
CA ILE A 77 13.06 -12.11 -5.09
C ILE A 77 13.24 -10.65 -5.45
N LEU A 78 13.41 -10.36 -6.74
CA LEU A 78 13.23 -9.02 -7.28
C LEU A 78 11.90 -9.00 -8.01
N LEU A 79 10.96 -8.18 -7.53
CA LEU A 79 9.67 -8.02 -8.17
C LEU A 79 9.46 -6.57 -8.60
N THR A 80 8.75 -6.39 -9.71
CA THR A 80 8.16 -5.11 -10.12
C THR A 80 6.68 -5.17 -9.83
N THR A 81 6.11 -4.05 -9.39
CA THR A 81 4.68 -3.95 -9.14
C THR A 81 4.24 -2.50 -9.24
N HIS A 82 3.01 -2.30 -9.68
CA HIS A 82 2.30 -1.03 -9.56
C HIS A 82 1.37 -1.02 -8.34
N TYR A 83 1.23 -2.14 -7.62
CA TYR A 83 0.47 -2.23 -6.38
C TYR A 83 1.37 -1.91 -5.19
N LEU A 84 1.20 -0.73 -4.60
CA LEU A 84 2.01 -0.33 -3.45
C LEU A 84 1.78 -1.20 -2.21
N GLU A 85 0.58 -1.78 -2.07
CA GLU A 85 0.27 -2.78 -1.05
C GLU A 85 1.13 -4.05 -1.19
N GLU A 86 1.38 -4.52 -2.42
CA GLU A 86 2.25 -5.68 -2.68
C GLU A 86 3.69 -5.38 -2.24
N ALA A 87 4.19 -4.19 -2.60
CA ALA A 87 5.52 -3.75 -2.19
C ALA A 87 5.62 -3.61 -0.67
N ASP A 88 4.57 -3.13 0.00
CA ASP A 88 4.53 -2.99 1.45
C ASP A 88 4.56 -4.34 2.17
N HIS A 89 3.84 -5.33 1.63
CA HIS A 89 3.71 -6.65 2.24
C HIS A 89 4.94 -7.54 2.01
N LEU A 90 5.52 -7.50 0.80
CA LEU A 90 6.59 -8.44 0.40
C LEU A 90 8.00 -7.86 0.52
N ALA A 91 8.18 -6.55 0.34
CA ALA A 91 9.50 -6.00 0.11
C ALA A 91 10.23 -5.71 1.43
N ASN A 92 11.41 -6.31 1.62
CA ASN A 92 12.32 -5.86 2.68
C ASN A 92 12.90 -4.47 2.36
N ARG A 93 13.07 -4.17 1.07
CA ARG A 93 13.50 -2.88 0.51
C ARG A 93 12.79 -2.67 -0.83
N LEU A 94 12.45 -1.43 -1.12
CA LEU A 94 11.85 -1.03 -2.38
C LEU A 94 12.48 0.25 -2.91
N ALA A 95 12.39 0.43 -4.22
CA ALA A 95 12.71 1.65 -4.92
C ALA A 95 11.47 2.10 -5.68
N ILE A 96 11.08 3.37 -5.53
CA ILE A 96 10.01 3.95 -6.34
C ILE A 96 10.65 4.52 -7.61
N LEU A 97 10.16 4.08 -8.75
CA LEU A 97 10.56 4.59 -10.05
C LEU A 97 9.53 5.56 -10.60
N SER A 98 9.99 6.71 -11.09
CA SER A 98 9.18 7.67 -11.85
C SER A 98 9.97 8.16 -13.05
N ARG A 99 9.32 8.16 -14.23
CA ARG A 99 9.92 8.63 -15.50
C ARG A 99 11.30 8.01 -15.79
N GLY A 100 11.45 6.72 -15.49
CA GLY A 100 12.70 5.97 -15.72
C GLY A 100 13.82 6.23 -14.71
N THR A 101 13.56 6.96 -13.63
CA THR A 101 14.53 7.27 -12.59
C THR A 101 14.04 6.81 -11.22
N VAL A 102 14.95 6.35 -10.36
CA VAL A 102 14.64 6.06 -8.96
C VAL A 102 14.49 7.39 -8.22
N VAL A 103 13.29 7.67 -7.71
CA VAL A 103 13.00 8.91 -6.98
C VAL A 103 13.24 8.76 -5.48
N VAL A 104 13.04 7.56 -4.93
CA VAL A 104 13.33 7.25 -3.54
C VAL A 104 13.57 5.75 -3.37
N GLU A 105 14.40 5.37 -2.40
CA GLU A 105 14.70 3.99 -2.06
C GLU A 105 14.79 3.82 -0.54
N GLY A 106 14.30 2.71 -0.01
CA GLY A 106 14.40 2.39 1.41
C GLY A 106 13.63 1.15 1.80
N THR A 107 13.50 0.91 3.11
CA THR A 107 12.51 -0.04 3.65
C THR A 107 11.12 0.60 3.59
N PRO A 108 10.03 -0.17 3.47
CA PRO A 108 8.68 0.39 3.52
C PRO A 108 8.48 1.30 4.73
N ASP A 109 8.87 0.84 5.92
CA ASP A 109 8.76 1.61 7.16
C ASP A 109 9.61 2.88 7.19
N SER A 110 10.82 2.87 6.61
CA SER A 110 11.66 4.08 6.57
C SER A 110 11.08 5.13 5.62
N LEU A 111 10.50 4.69 4.51
CA LEU A 111 9.88 5.57 3.53
C LEU A 111 8.58 6.18 4.06
N LYS A 112 7.73 5.38 4.72
CA LYS A 112 6.55 5.91 5.41
C LYS A 112 6.92 6.92 6.49
N ARG A 113 8.00 6.67 7.23
CA ARG A 113 8.51 7.60 8.27
C ARG A 113 9.19 8.84 7.71
N SER A 114 9.68 8.81 6.46
CA SER A 114 10.29 10.00 5.84
C SER A 114 9.22 11.04 5.48
N LEU A 115 7.97 10.61 5.34
CA LEU A 115 6.83 11.51 5.40
C LEU A 115 6.63 11.89 6.87
N GLU A 116 7.16 13.04 7.24
CA GLU A 116 7.13 13.51 8.61
C GLU A 116 5.68 13.71 9.11
N GLY A 117 5.24 12.83 10.02
CA GLY A 117 3.99 12.95 10.76
C GLY A 117 2.89 11.94 10.38
N ASP A 118 1.95 11.74 11.29
CA ASP A 118 0.70 11.02 11.07
C ASP A 118 -0.33 11.89 10.33
N SER A 119 -1.25 11.24 9.61
CA SER A 119 -2.43 11.89 9.06
C SER A 119 -3.60 11.66 10.00
N VAL A 120 -4.24 12.73 10.44
CA VAL A 120 -5.49 12.71 11.21
C VAL A 120 -6.59 13.26 10.32
N THR A 121 -7.68 12.52 10.18
CA THR A 121 -8.87 12.95 9.43
C THR A 121 -10.00 13.21 10.43
N VAL A 122 -10.62 14.38 10.34
CA VAL A 122 -11.75 14.78 11.17
C VAL A 122 -12.94 15.07 10.26
N GLU A 123 -14.08 14.44 10.53
CA GLU A 123 -15.35 14.72 9.85
C GLU A 123 -16.21 15.63 10.72
N LEU A 124 -16.63 16.77 10.17
CA LEU A 124 -17.43 17.77 10.88
C LEU A 124 -18.93 17.58 10.63
N SER A 125 -19.73 17.74 11.69
CA SER A 125 -21.19 17.59 11.63
C SER A 125 -21.88 18.79 10.96
N ASP A 126 -21.36 20.00 11.20
CA ASP A 126 -22.04 21.29 11.00
C ASP A 126 -21.43 22.14 9.87
N GLY A 127 -20.48 21.59 9.10
CA GLY A 127 -19.91 22.25 7.93
C GLY A 127 -19.11 23.52 8.24
N GLN A 128 -18.76 23.76 9.52
CA GLN A 128 -17.93 24.90 9.96
C GLN A 128 -16.44 24.73 9.62
N VAL A 129 -16.16 24.27 8.40
CA VAL A 129 -14.87 23.77 7.93
C VAL A 129 -13.77 24.82 8.01
N GLN A 130 -14.08 26.06 7.64
CA GLN A 130 -13.09 27.14 7.69
C GLN A 130 -12.71 27.52 9.13
N ASN A 131 -13.70 27.64 10.02
CA ASN A 131 -13.46 27.93 11.44
C ASN A 131 -12.67 26.80 12.10
N ALA A 132 -13.07 25.55 11.85
CA ALA A 132 -12.37 24.37 12.32
C ALA A 132 -10.91 24.31 11.83
N ARG A 133 -10.70 24.61 10.55
CA ARG A 133 -9.35 24.70 9.96
C ARG A 133 -8.50 25.75 10.66
N ASP A 134 -9.04 26.94 10.89
CA ASP A 134 -8.30 28.04 11.52
C ASP A 134 -7.95 27.72 12.98
N VAL A 135 -8.86 27.08 13.72
CA VAL A 135 -8.62 26.60 15.09
C VAL A 135 -7.51 25.54 15.12
N ILE A 136 -7.58 24.54 14.23
CA ILE A 136 -6.60 23.45 14.19
C ILE A 136 -5.23 23.96 13.73
N ALA A 137 -5.18 24.89 12.79
CA ALA A 137 -3.93 25.46 12.29
C ALA A 137 -3.11 26.19 13.37
N GLN A 138 -3.74 26.60 14.48
CA GLN A 138 -3.06 27.21 15.62
C GLN A 138 -2.53 26.21 16.66
N LEU A 139 -2.82 24.91 16.51
CA LEU A 139 -2.36 23.89 17.45
C LEU A 139 -0.89 23.55 17.22
N ASN A 140 -0.16 23.38 18.33
CA ASN A 140 1.23 22.97 18.29
C ASN A 140 1.36 21.55 17.72
N GLY A 141 2.31 21.35 16.80
CA GLY A 141 2.57 20.06 16.16
C GLY A 141 1.68 19.76 14.94
N VAL A 142 0.78 20.68 14.56
CA VAL A 142 0.11 20.65 13.26
C VAL A 142 1.03 21.26 12.21
N ARG A 143 1.23 20.53 11.11
CA ARG A 143 2.11 20.91 10.00
C ARG A 143 1.31 21.42 8.81
N GLU A 144 0.18 20.77 8.56
CA GLU A 144 -0.70 21.10 7.44
C GLU A 144 -2.15 20.77 7.80
N VAL A 145 -3.07 21.60 7.31
CA VAL A 145 -4.52 21.34 7.39
C VAL A 145 -5.12 21.60 6.01
N ARG A 146 -5.75 20.58 5.44
CA ARG A 146 -6.49 20.64 4.18
C ARG A 146 -7.97 20.36 4.43
N ALA A 147 -8.81 21.08 3.73
CA ALA A 147 -10.25 20.95 3.80
C ALA A 147 -10.78 20.37 2.50
N GLU A 148 -11.58 19.31 2.60
CA GLU A 148 -12.24 18.64 1.48
C GLU A 148 -13.69 18.36 1.85
N GLY A 149 -14.60 19.23 1.41
CA GLY A 149 -15.99 19.17 1.85
C GLY A 149 -16.10 19.31 3.37
N ARG A 150 -16.65 18.30 4.07
CA ARG A 150 -16.77 18.25 5.54
C ARG A 150 -15.57 17.61 6.24
N LEU A 151 -14.58 17.13 5.48
CA LEU A 151 -13.41 16.44 6.00
C LEU A 151 -12.24 17.42 6.13
N LEU A 152 -11.59 17.38 7.30
CA LEU A 152 -10.31 18.02 7.54
C LEU A 152 -9.22 16.97 7.60
N ARG A 153 -8.25 17.04 6.68
CA ARG A 153 -7.03 16.24 6.71
C ARG A 153 -5.91 17.05 7.34
N ILE A 154 -5.37 16.53 8.43
CA ILE A 154 -4.42 17.23 9.30
C ILE A 154 -3.15 16.40 9.34
N ARG A 155 -2.02 16.99 8.96
CA ARG A 155 -0.71 16.36 9.13
C ARG A 155 -0.12 16.80 10.46
N VAL A 156 0.19 15.86 11.33
CA VAL A 156 0.65 16.11 12.71
C VAL A 156 1.87 15.25 13.02
N GLU A 157 2.74 15.66 13.94
CA GLU A 157 3.91 14.83 14.29
C GLU A 157 3.54 13.49 14.94
N SER A 158 2.42 13.45 15.66
CA SER A 158 1.89 12.24 16.29
C SER A 158 0.38 12.34 16.44
N GLY A 159 -0.37 11.49 15.73
CA GLY A 159 -1.82 11.41 15.79
C GLY A 159 -2.31 11.11 17.20
N ALA A 160 -1.65 10.18 17.89
CA ALA A 160 -1.98 9.82 19.27
C ALA A 160 -1.92 10.99 20.26
N ARG A 161 -1.02 11.96 20.03
CA ARG A 161 -0.91 13.16 20.88
C ARG A 161 -1.80 14.30 20.38
N ALA A 162 -1.97 14.43 19.07
CA ALA A 162 -2.71 15.52 18.46
C ALA A 162 -4.23 15.35 18.54
N ILE A 163 -4.75 14.12 18.41
CA ILE A 163 -6.21 13.86 18.40
C ILE A 163 -6.92 14.45 19.64
N PRO A 164 -6.47 14.20 20.88
CA PRO A 164 -7.11 14.81 22.05
C PRO A 164 -7.10 16.33 22.04
N GLN A 165 -6.02 16.94 21.53
CA GLN A 165 -5.87 18.41 21.45
C GLN A 165 -6.79 19.00 20.38
N ILE A 166 -6.88 18.35 19.22
CA ILE A 166 -7.76 18.73 18.12
C ILE A 166 -9.22 18.67 18.58
N LEU A 167 -9.66 17.55 19.15
CA LEU A 167 -11.03 17.39 19.65
C LEU A 167 -11.38 18.43 20.71
N SER A 168 -10.48 18.64 21.68
CA SER A 168 -10.69 19.64 22.74
C SER A 168 -10.78 21.07 22.19
N ALA A 169 -10.02 21.41 21.15
CA ALA A 169 -10.03 22.74 20.56
C ALA A 169 -11.32 22.99 19.75
N LEU A 170 -11.76 21.99 18.98
CA LEU A 170 -13.02 22.06 18.23
C LEU A 170 -14.23 22.17 19.17
N GLU A 171 -14.26 21.39 20.25
CA GLU A 171 -15.33 21.42 21.25
C GLU A 171 -15.44 22.80 21.91
N ARG A 172 -14.31 23.41 22.30
CA ARG A 172 -14.30 24.78 22.88
C ARG A 172 -14.79 25.85 21.92
N SER A 173 -14.63 25.64 20.62
CA SER A 173 -15.15 26.52 19.58
C SER A 173 -16.59 26.20 19.18
N GLY A 174 -17.24 25.23 19.84
CA GLY A 174 -18.62 24.84 19.56
C GLY A 174 -18.81 24.05 18.25
N ILE A 175 -17.72 23.47 17.72
CA ILE A 175 -17.73 22.72 16.45
C ILE A 175 -17.96 21.25 16.74
N SER A 176 -18.98 20.66 16.11
CA SER A 176 -19.32 19.25 16.31
C SER A 176 -18.57 18.33 15.34
N VAL A 177 -18.11 17.18 15.84
CA VAL A 177 -17.33 16.19 15.10
C VAL A 177 -18.12 14.88 15.01
N ASP A 178 -18.33 14.37 13.80
CA ASP A 178 -19.00 13.09 13.54
C ASP A 178 -18.03 11.92 13.72
N ALA A 179 -16.79 12.06 13.23
CA ALA A 179 -15.78 11.02 13.26
C ALA A 179 -14.35 11.58 13.29
N VAL A 180 -13.44 10.80 13.87
CA VAL A 180 -11.99 11.04 13.80
C VAL A 180 -11.29 9.72 13.49
N ASP A 181 -10.41 9.76 12.50
CA ASP A 181 -9.52 8.67 12.15
C ASP A 181 -8.06 9.13 12.17
N SER A 182 -7.13 8.22 12.46
CA SER A 182 -5.72 8.50 12.34
C SER A 182 -4.99 7.32 11.72
N ARG A 183 -4.23 7.63 10.68
CA ARG A 183 -3.41 6.67 9.96
C ARG A 183 -1.96 7.16 9.89
N ARG A 184 -1.04 6.21 9.98
CA ARG A 184 0.35 6.44 9.58
C ARG A 184 0.42 6.60 8.05
N PRO A 185 1.41 7.33 7.52
CA PRO A 185 1.57 7.45 6.08
C PRO A 185 1.68 6.08 5.40
N SER A 186 0.98 5.90 4.27
CA SER A 186 1.09 4.71 3.42
C SER A 186 2.19 4.88 2.37
N LEU A 187 2.50 3.80 1.64
CA LEU A 187 3.39 3.93 0.48
C LEU A 187 2.76 4.74 -0.65
N ASP A 188 1.42 4.81 -0.75
CA ASP A 188 0.74 5.72 -1.68
C ASP A 188 1.07 7.17 -1.38
N ASP A 189 1.02 7.56 -0.09
CA ASP A 189 1.41 8.90 0.32
C ASP A 189 2.89 9.18 -0.06
N VAL A 190 3.77 8.19 0.05
CA VAL A 190 5.19 8.30 -0.31
C VAL A 190 5.33 8.50 -1.82
N TYR A 191 4.65 7.65 -2.59
CA TYR A 191 4.64 7.72 -4.04
C TYR A 191 4.17 9.10 -4.52
N LEU A 192 3.06 9.60 -3.98
CA LEU A 192 2.51 10.91 -4.34
C LEU A 192 3.49 12.05 -4.00
N HIS A 193 4.09 12.01 -2.79
CA HIS A 193 5.08 13.00 -2.36
C HIS A 193 6.28 13.10 -3.30
N TYR A 194 6.84 11.95 -3.72
CA TYR A 194 8.04 11.92 -4.57
C TYR A 194 7.74 12.05 -6.08
N THR A 195 6.53 11.71 -6.52
CA THR A 195 6.16 11.85 -7.93
C THR A 195 5.50 13.19 -8.27
N GLY A 196 5.11 13.97 -7.26
CA GLY A 196 4.47 15.28 -7.43
C GLY A 196 3.07 15.18 -8.03
N ARG A 197 2.41 14.03 -7.89
CA ARG A 197 1.00 13.84 -8.24
C ARG A 197 0.20 14.10 -6.97
N ASP A 198 -0.58 15.18 -6.92
CA ASP A 198 -1.62 15.35 -5.90
C ASP A 198 -2.72 14.28 -6.11
N PHE A 199 -3.47 13.95 -5.05
CA PHE A 199 -4.55 12.94 -4.95
C PHE A 199 -5.69 13.04 -5.98
N HIS A 200 -5.58 13.85 -7.03
CA HIS A 200 -6.66 14.25 -7.93
C HIS A 200 -6.73 13.51 -9.27
N SER A 201 -6.11 12.34 -9.45
CA SER A 201 -6.15 11.67 -10.78
C SER A 201 -6.63 10.22 -10.81
N GLU A 202 -7.15 9.66 -9.71
CA GLU A 202 -7.67 8.27 -9.74
C GLU A 202 -9.20 8.16 -9.79
N ASP A 203 -9.96 9.22 -9.52
CA ASP A 203 -11.43 9.22 -9.65
C ASP A 203 -11.96 9.68 -11.02
N GLU A 204 -11.11 10.24 -11.91
CA GLU A 204 -11.54 10.70 -13.26
C GLU A 204 -11.18 9.74 -14.40
N ALA A 205 -10.52 8.61 -14.12
CA ALA A 205 -10.14 7.63 -15.15
C ALA A 205 -11.08 6.41 -15.23
N ALA A 206 -12.21 6.45 -14.54
CA ALA A 206 -13.21 5.37 -14.48
C ALA A 206 -14.60 5.75 -15.07
N GLU A 207 -14.64 6.68 -16.03
CA GLU A 207 -15.74 6.84 -16.99
C GLU A 207 -15.27 6.53 -18.42
#